data_AF-A0A7L0LHS0-F1
#
_entry.id   AF-A0A7L0LHS0-F1
#
_cell.length_a   1.000
_cell.length_b   1.000
_cell.length_c   1.000
_cell.angle_alpha   90.00
_cell.angle_beta   90.00
_cell.angle_gamma   90.00
#
_symmetry.space_group_name_H-M   'P 1'
#
loop_
_entity.id
_entity.type
_entity.pdbx_description
1 polymer ?
#
loop_
_entity_poly.entity_id
_entity_poly.type
_entity_poly.pdbx_seq_one_letter_code
_entity_poly.pdbx_strand_id
1 'polypeptide(L)'
;SLARRCHHHSTAMLDMPFLPFCAFLGTLGLLCVAMVGTWCQHWRGGFSLDGSSRTFNWHPVLMVTGLVVLYGAAALVYRIPNTWSGPKLPWKVLHGSLALGAFVLTVLGLAAVFRFHNSQGTPNMYSLHSWMGLATVLLFSCQWAAGFGAFLLPWAPAWLRALYKPIHVFFGSSILMLSVASCVSGINEKLFFSLKNGTMQYKLLPAEAVFANTLGLLIIIFGVLVVAALARPSWKRPDSDSPDSRQVRGALGG
;
A
#
# COMPACT_ATOMS: atom_id res chain seq x y z
N SER A 1 -22.81 17.35 -38.41
CA SER A 1 -22.42 15.93 -38.42
C SER A 1 -20.90 15.68 -38.34
N LEU A 2 -20.13 16.48 -37.58
CA LEU A 2 -18.69 16.20 -37.33
C LEU A 2 -18.29 16.38 -35.85
N ALA A 3 -18.98 17.23 -35.08
CA ALA A 3 -18.67 17.47 -33.67
C ALA A 3 -18.96 16.28 -32.72
N ARG A 4 -19.83 15.34 -33.12
CA ARG A 4 -20.18 14.17 -32.30
C ARG A 4 -19.19 13.01 -32.42
N ARG A 5 -18.25 13.05 -33.39
CA ARG A 5 -17.18 12.05 -33.57
C ARG A 5 -15.88 12.38 -32.84
N CYS A 6 -15.58 13.65 -32.55
CA CYS A 6 -14.35 14.01 -31.84
C CYS A 6 -14.36 13.67 -30.34
N HIS A 7 -15.54 13.59 -29.70
CA HIS A 7 -15.61 13.22 -28.28
C HIS A 7 -15.39 11.72 -28.01
N HIS A 8 -15.55 10.85 -29.01
CA HIS A 8 -15.30 9.41 -28.84
C HIS A 8 -13.83 9.01 -28.95
N HIS A 9 -12.96 9.86 -29.49
CA HIS A 9 -11.56 9.51 -29.70
C HIS A 9 -10.60 9.98 -28.59
N SER A 10 -11.02 10.83 -27.66
CA SER A 10 -10.16 11.32 -26.57
C SER A 10 -10.32 10.61 -25.22
N THR A 11 -11.12 9.56 -25.13
CA THR A 11 -11.29 8.75 -23.90
C THR A 11 -11.17 7.24 -24.14
N ALA A 12 -10.46 6.82 -25.19
CA ALA A 12 -9.96 5.45 -25.31
C ALA A 12 -8.69 5.25 -24.46
N MET A 13 -8.64 5.84 -23.26
CA MET A 13 -7.49 5.72 -22.36
C MET A 13 -7.64 4.39 -21.61
N LEU A 14 -7.23 3.31 -22.28
CA LEU A 14 -7.24 1.91 -21.82
C LEU A 14 -8.50 1.50 -21.03
N ASP A 15 -9.47 0.92 -21.73
CA ASP A 15 -10.45 0.01 -21.13
C ASP A 15 -9.77 -1.31 -20.69
N MET A 16 -8.71 -1.20 -19.87
CA MET A 16 -8.09 -2.36 -19.24
C MET A 16 -9.09 -2.91 -18.23
N PRO A 17 -9.48 -4.20 -18.35
CA PRO A 17 -10.32 -4.84 -17.35
C PRO A 17 -9.57 -4.94 -16.02
N PHE A 18 -10.31 -4.99 -14.91
CA PHE A 18 -9.72 -4.94 -13.57
C PHE A 18 -8.78 -6.12 -13.25
N LEU A 19 -9.07 -7.33 -13.77
CA LEU A 19 -8.26 -8.51 -13.47
C LEU A 19 -6.84 -8.45 -14.09
N PRO A 20 -6.67 -8.16 -15.40
CA PRO A 20 -5.35 -7.89 -15.99
C PRO A 20 -4.58 -6.79 -15.26
N PHE A 21 -5.28 -5.72 -14.86
CA PHE A 21 -4.68 -4.64 -14.07
C PHE A 21 -4.14 -5.15 -12.72
N CYS A 22 -4.92 -5.98 -12.01
CA CYS A 22 -4.48 -6.57 -10.75
C CYS A 22 -3.31 -7.54 -10.93
N ALA A 23 -3.29 -8.32 -12.01
CA ALA A 23 -2.18 -9.20 -12.32
C ALA A 23 -0.89 -8.40 -12.53
N PHE A 24 -0.95 -7.32 -13.33
CA PHE A 24 0.15 -6.40 -13.54
C PHE A 24 0.61 -5.72 -12.23
N LEU A 25 -0.33 -5.24 -11.42
CA LEU A 25 -0.01 -4.62 -10.15
C LEU A 25 0.61 -5.61 -9.16
N GLY A 26 0.13 -6.86 -9.17
CA GLY A 26 0.67 -7.97 -8.39
C GLY A 26 2.11 -8.31 -8.79
N THR A 27 2.42 -8.40 -10.10
CA THR A 27 3.79 -8.62 -10.56
C THR A 27 4.71 -7.46 -10.21
N LEU A 28 4.23 -6.21 -10.34
CA LEU A 28 4.98 -5.03 -9.91
C LEU A 28 5.26 -5.03 -8.40
N GLY A 29 4.29 -5.40 -7.58
CA GLY A 29 4.46 -5.53 -6.13
C GLY A 29 5.49 -6.61 -5.76
N LEU A 30 5.38 -7.80 -6.38
CA LEU A 30 6.35 -8.89 -6.21
C LEU A 30 7.76 -8.47 -6.64
N LEU A 31 7.88 -7.72 -7.73
CA LEU A 31 9.14 -7.15 -8.18
C LEU A 31 9.74 -6.21 -7.11
N CYS A 32 8.94 -5.33 -6.50
CA CYS A 32 9.42 -4.45 -5.42
C CYS A 32 9.95 -5.27 -4.22
N VAL A 33 9.26 -6.33 -3.82
CA VAL A 33 9.69 -7.23 -2.72
C VAL A 33 10.98 -7.96 -3.09
N ALA A 34 11.06 -8.51 -4.31
CA ALA A 34 12.26 -9.19 -4.80
C ALA A 34 13.46 -8.24 -4.87
N MET A 35 13.26 -7.01 -5.34
CA MET A 35 14.30 -5.99 -5.41
C MET A 35 14.78 -5.56 -4.03
N VAL A 36 13.90 -5.24 -3.08
CA VAL A 36 14.36 -4.86 -1.72
C VAL A 36 15.08 -6.00 -1.02
N GLY A 37 14.63 -7.25 -1.22
CA GLY A 37 15.31 -8.45 -0.72
C GLY A 37 16.69 -8.62 -1.33
N THR A 38 16.80 -8.48 -2.65
CA THR A 38 18.06 -8.56 -3.41
C THR A 38 19.02 -7.44 -3.01
N TRP A 39 18.49 -6.23 -2.81
CA TRP A 39 19.29 -5.09 -2.34
C TRP A 39 19.95 -5.40 -1.00
N CYS A 40 19.15 -5.88 -0.05
CA CYS A 40 19.62 -6.25 1.27
C CYS A 40 20.61 -7.44 1.25
N GLN A 41 20.33 -8.45 0.42
CA GLN A 41 21.17 -9.63 0.31
C GLN A 41 22.53 -9.32 -0.33
N HIS A 42 22.53 -8.60 -1.45
CA HIS A 42 23.72 -8.41 -2.27
C HIS A 42 24.61 -7.28 -1.75
N TRP A 43 24.05 -6.12 -1.38
CA TRP A 43 24.83 -4.95 -0.98
C TRP A 43 24.91 -4.74 0.54
N ARG A 44 23.92 -5.22 1.30
CA ARG A 44 23.80 -4.92 2.74
C ARG A 44 24.23 -6.09 3.65
N GLY A 45 24.82 -7.14 3.08
CA GLY A 45 25.40 -8.26 3.84
C GLY A 45 24.40 -9.32 4.32
N GLY A 46 23.17 -9.33 3.80
CA GLY A 46 22.16 -10.34 4.13
C GLY A 46 21.40 -10.08 5.44
N PHE A 47 20.85 -11.15 6.03
CA PHE A 47 19.90 -11.05 7.13
C PHE A 47 20.39 -11.78 8.38
N SER A 48 20.05 -11.24 9.55
CA SER A 48 20.25 -11.90 10.84
C SER A 48 19.29 -11.32 11.89
N LEU A 49 19.30 -11.88 13.10
CA LEU A 49 18.54 -11.38 14.25
C LEU A 49 19.50 -11.18 15.45
N ASP A 50 20.73 -10.72 15.20
CA ASP A 50 21.78 -10.56 16.21
C ASP A 50 21.92 -9.11 16.74
N GLY A 51 21.16 -8.16 16.19
CA GLY A 51 21.29 -6.71 16.46
C GLY A 51 22.22 -5.97 15.49
N SER A 52 22.98 -6.67 14.64
CA SER A 52 23.88 -6.04 13.66
C SER A 52 23.14 -5.29 12.54
N SER A 53 23.89 -4.69 11.62
CA SER A 53 23.35 -4.09 10.39
C SER A 53 22.50 -5.06 9.55
N ARG A 54 22.73 -6.37 9.66
CA ARG A 54 21.91 -7.40 9.01
C ARG A 54 20.54 -7.58 9.67
N THR A 55 20.40 -7.21 10.94
CA THR A 55 19.09 -7.12 11.61
C THR A 55 18.29 -5.94 11.06
N PHE A 56 18.93 -4.79 10.80
CA PHE A 56 18.28 -3.65 10.16
C PHE A 56 17.68 -4.01 8.80
N ASN A 57 18.32 -4.89 8.02
CA ASN A 57 17.86 -5.24 6.68
C ASN A 57 16.45 -5.88 6.64
N TRP A 58 15.95 -6.43 7.75
CA TRP A 58 14.55 -6.84 7.86
C TRP A 58 13.58 -5.67 7.78
N HIS A 59 13.96 -4.48 8.26
CA HIS A 59 13.12 -3.29 8.24
C HIS A 59 12.62 -2.92 6.83
N PRO A 60 13.49 -2.60 5.84
CA PRO A 60 13.00 -2.22 4.52
C PRO A 60 12.22 -3.34 3.82
N VAL A 61 12.62 -4.61 3.98
CA VAL A 61 11.90 -5.75 3.38
C VAL A 61 10.48 -5.89 3.94
N LEU A 62 10.34 -5.83 5.26
CA LEU A 62 9.05 -5.97 5.93
C LEU A 62 8.15 -4.74 5.70
N MET A 63 8.71 -3.54 5.61
CA MET A 63 7.97 -2.31 5.30
C MET A 63 7.40 -2.33 3.88
N VAL A 64 8.22 -2.68 2.87
CA VAL A 64 7.76 -2.79 1.48
C VAL A 64 6.74 -3.93 1.32
N THR A 65 7.00 -5.09 1.92
CA THR A 65 6.05 -6.22 1.86
C THR A 65 4.73 -5.89 2.54
N GLY A 66 4.77 -5.33 3.76
CA GLY A 66 3.60 -5.05 4.57
C GLY A 66 2.85 -3.79 4.15
N LEU A 67 3.44 -2.62 4.38
CA LEU A 67 2.76 -1.32 4.23
C LEU A 67 2.65 -0.82 2.79
N VAL A 68 3.32 -1.45 1.83
CA VAL A 68 3.16 -1.12 0.41
C VAL A 68 2.36 -2.22 -0.29
N VAL A 69 2.93 -3.41 -0.45
CA VAL A 69 2.36 -4.44 -1.32
C VAL A 69 1.12 -5.09 -0.73
N LEU A 70 1.22 -5.64 0.48
CA LEU A 70 0.09 -6.31 1.14
C LEU A 70 -1.03 -5.33 1.50
N TYR A 71 -0.68 -4.13 1.93
CA TYR A 71 -1.67 -3.08 2.19
C TYR A 71 -2.37 -2.62 0.90
N GLY A 72 -1.63 -2.43 -0.20
CA GLY A 72 -2.21 -2.12 -1.52
C GLY A 72 -3.19 -3.19 -1.99
N ALA A 73 -2.84 -4.48 -1.81
CA ALA A 73 -3.73 -5.59 -2.10
C ALA A 73 -5.00 -5.56 -1.23
N ALA A 74 -4.87 -5.31 0.08
CA ALA A 74 -5.99 -5.17 1.00
C ALA A 74 -6.95 -4.04 0.57
N ALA A 75 -6.41 -2.89 0.14
CA ALA A 75 -7.20 -1.75 -0.30
C ALA A 75 -8.05 -2.06 -1.55
N LEU A 76 -7.57 -2.93 -2.45
CA LEU A 76 -8.23 -3.26 -3.70
C LEU A 76 -9.19 -4.45 -3.63
N VAL A 77 -9.32 -5.14 -2.49
CA VAL A 77 -10.21 -6.32 -2.34
C VAL A 77 -11.62 -6.06 -2.90
N TYR A 78 -12.24 -4.93 -2.55
CA TYR A 78 -13.60 -4.60 -2.99
C TYR A 78 -13.72 -4.13 -4.44
N ARG A 79 -12.61 -4.06 -5.18
CA ARG A 79 -12.62 -3.71 -6.60
C ARG A 79 -12.67 -4.96 -7.50
N ILE A 80 -12.40 -6.14 -6.94
CA ILE A 80 -12.49 -7.43 -7.67
C ILE A 80 -13.97 -7.67 -8.04
N PRO A 81 -14.30 -7.91 -9.33
CA PRO A 81 -15.68 -8.11 -9.79
C PRO A 81 -16.43 -9.24 -9.07
N ASN A 82 -15.73 -10.31 -8.67
CA ASN A 82 -16.29 -11.41 -7.87
C ASN A 82 -16.84 -10.95 -6.51
N THR A 83 -16.44 -9.77 -6.03
CA THR A 83 -17.00 -9.20 -4.80
C THR A 83 -18.33 -8.49 -5.03
N TRP A 84 -18.74 -8.20 -6.26
CA TRP A 84 -19.88 -7.32 -6.54
C TRP A 84 -21.23 -7.99 -6.26
N SER A 85 -21.29 -9.31 -6.36
CA SER A 85 -22.45 -10.13 -6.00
C SER A 85 -22.20 -10.91 -4.70
N GLY A 86 -23.28 -11.34 -4.06
CA GLY A 86 -23.22 -12.20 -2.86
C GLY A 86 -22.86 -11.48 -1.55
N PRO A 87 -22.64 -12.25 -0.46
CA PRO A 87 -22.46 -11.71 0.88
C PRO A 87 -21.20 -10.84 0.99
N LYS A 88 -21.28 -9.76 1.77
CA LYS A 88 -20.14 -8.84 2.00
C LYS A 88 -19.12 -9.37 3.01
N LEU A 89 -19.54 -10.28 3.89
CA LEU A 89 -18.74 -10.70 5.05
C LEU A 89 -17.40 -11.37 4.67
N PRO A 90 -17.32 -12.32 3.71
CA PRO A 90 -16.04 -12.92 3.35
C PRO A 90 -15.00 -11.90 2.88
N TRP A 91 -15.44 -10.90 2.09
CA TRP A 91 -14.59 -9.84 1.58
C TRP A 91 -14.17 -8.83 2.67
N LYS A 92 -15.02 -8.60 3.68
CA LYS A 92 -14.65 -7.85 4.88
C LYS A 92 -13.59 -8.56 5.70
N VAL A 93 -13.74 -9.87 5.89
CA VAL A 93 -12.76 -10.70 6.59
C VAL A 93 -11.43 -10.69 5.82
N LEU A 94 -11.45 -10.87 4.50
CA LEU A 94 -10.25 -10.83 3.66
C LEU A 94 -9.54 -9.46 3.72
N HIS A 95 -10.27 -8.36 3.56
CA HIS A 95 -9.71 -7.02 3.70
C HIS A 95 -9.07 -6.81 5.08
N GLY A 96 -9.79 -7.17 6.15
CA GLY A 96 -9.32 -7.03 7.53
C GLY A 96 -8.11 -7.92 7.84
N SER A 97 -8.07 -9.15 7.33
CA SER A 97 -6.97 -10.09 7.57
C SER A 97 -5.70 -9.71 6.80
N LEU A 98 -5.81 -9.26 5.54
CA LEU A 98 -4.67 -8.75 4.78
C LEU A 98 -4.09 -7.48 5.45
N ALA A 99 -4.95 -6.56 5.90
CA ALA A 99 -4.51 -5.38 6.63
C ALA A 99 -3.87 -5.72 8.00
N LEU A 100 -4.38 -6.74 8.69
CA LEU A 100 -3.77 -7.24 9.93
C LEU A 100 -2.40 -7.87 9.65
N GLY A 101 -2.28 -8.67 8.58
CA GLY A 101 -0.99 -9.22 8.14
C GLY A 101 0.02 -8.12 7.83
N ALA A 102 -0.39 -7.05 7.14
CA ALA A 102 0.44 -5.89 6.88
C ALA A 102 0.89 -5.22 8.19
N PHE A 103 -0.01 -5.07 9.15
CA PHE A 103 0.31 -4.54 10.48
C PHE A 103 1.34 -5.40 11.23
N VAL A 104 1.16 -6.73 11.25
CA VAL A 104 2.11 -7.65 11.89
C VAL A 104 3.52 -7.53 11.28
N LEU A 105 3.63 -7.51 9.95
CA LEU A 105 4.91 -7.31 9.27
C LEU A 105 5.55 -5.96 9.63
N THR A 106 4.72 -4.92 9.75
CA THR A 106 5.16 -3.58 10.15
C THR A 106 5.74 -3.59 11.56
N VAL A 107 5.05 -4.20 12.53
CA VAL A 107 5.53 -4.32 13.91
C VAL A 107 6.86 -5.06 13.96
N LEU A 108 7.00 -6.15 13.21
CA LEU A 108 8.27 -6.90 13.12
C LEU A 108 9.40 -6.06 12.50
N GLY A 109 9.11 -5.28 11.45
CA GLY A 109 10.10 -4.39 10.83
C GLY A 109 10.49 -3.22 11.72
N LEU A 110 9.56 -2.69 12.53
CA LEU A 110 9.89 -1.70 13.57
C LEU A 110 10.75 -2.32 14.66
N ALA A 111 10.37 -3.50 15.17
CA ALA A 111 11.17 -4.20 16.17
C ALA A 111 12.61 -4.43 15.70
N ALA A 112 12.81 -4.76 14.41
CA ALA A 112 14.13 -4.91 13.82
C ALA A 112 14.97 -3.62 13.85
N VAL A 113 14.41 -2.47 13.44
CA VAL A 113 15.17 -1.19 13.45
C VAL A 113 15.44 -0.68 14.86
N PHE A 114 14.47 -0.78 15.78
CA PHE A 114 14.68 -0.41 17.19
C PHE A 114 15.74 -1.28 17.85
N ARG A 115 15.71 -2.59 17.61
CA ARG A 115 16.75 -3.51 18.11
C ARG A 115 18.12 -3.15 17.56
N PHE A 116 18.22 -2.90 16.26
CA PHE A 116 19.47 -2.46 15.64
C PHE A 116 19.99 -1.18 16.29
N HIS A 117 19.20 -0.10 16.33
CA HIS A 117 19.61 1.17 16.92
C HIS A 117 20.05 1.02 18.38
N ASN A 118 19.29 0.31 19.20
CA ASN A 118 19.63 0.10 20.60
C ASN A 118 20.95 -0.66 20.78
N SER A 119 21.19 -1.68 19.95
CA SER A 119 22.44 -2.45 20.01
C SER A 119 23.67 -1.69 19.49
N GLN A 120 23.46 -0.75 18.56
CA GLN A 120 24.53 0.07 17.98
C GLN A 120 24.69 1.44 18.68
N GLY A 121 23.92 1.72 19.73
CA GLY A 121 23.93 3.02 20.42
C GLY A 121 23.48 4.20 19.55
N THR A 122 22.69 3.95 18.50
CA THR A 122 22.16 5.00 17.62
C THR A 122 20.87 5.59 18.23
N PRO A 123 20.72 6.92 18.31
CA PRO A 123 19.47 7.52 18.78
C PRO A 123 18.27 7.11 17.92
N ASN A 124 17.13 6.87 18.56
CA ASN A 124 15.87 6.59 17.87
C ASN A 124 15.12 7.90 17.55
N MET A 125 14.25 7.86 16.54
CA MET A 125 13.22 8.87 16.29
C MET A 125 13.71 10.32 16.04
N TYR A 126 14.89 10.51 15.45
CA TYR A 126 15.42 11.85 15.14
C TYR A 126 15.23 12.28 13.68
N SER A 127 14.95 11.35 12.75
CA SER A 127 14.84 11.65 11.32
C SER A 127 13.39 11.91 10.90
N LEU A 128 13.19 12.73 9.86
CA LEU A 128 11.85 12.95 9.29
C LEU A 128 11.21 11.65 8.79
N HIS A 129 12.01 10.74 8.23
CA HIS A 129 11.58 9.38 7.87
C HIS A 129 10.96 8.66 9.08
N SER A 130 11.64 8.69 10.24
CA SER A 130 11.13 8.05 11.45
C SER A 130 9.83 8.68 11.98
N TRP A 131 9.69 10.01 11.93
CA TRP A 131 8.47 10.71 12.35
C TRP A 131 7.29 10.38 11.44
N MET A 132 7.50 10.44 10.12
CA MET A 132 6.49 10.06 9.13
C MET A 132 6.11 8.58 9.26
N GLY A 133 7.10 7.70 9.44
CA GLY A 133 6.88 6.27 9.63
C GLY A 133 6.04 5.98 10.86
N LEU A 134 6.39 6.55 12.02
CA LEU A 134 5.62 6.35 13.25
C LEU A 134 4.19 6.93 13.13
N ALA A 135 4.03 8.13 12.56
CA ALA A 135 2.70 8.68 12.30
C ALA A 135 1.86 7.77 11.40
N THR A 136 2.47 7.19 10.35
CA THR A 136 1.82 6.22 9.45
C THR A 136 1.35 4.98 10.22
N VAL A 137 2.19 4.40 11.08
CA VAL A 137 1.84 3.20 11.84
C VAL A 137 0.75 3.48 12.87
N LEU A 138 0.80 4.63 13.56
CA LEU A 138 -0.25 5.02 14.51
C LEU A 138 -1.60 5.22 13.80
N LEU A 139 -1.60 5.95 12.68
CA LEU A 139 -2.81 6.13 11.87
C LEU A 139 -3.33 4.79 11.33
N PHE A 140 -2.45 3.91 10.85
CA PHE A 140 -2.81 2.57 10.39
C PHE A 140 -3.46 1.74 11.51
N SER A 141 -2.90 1.79 12.71
CA SER A 141 -3.41 1.07 13.89
C SER A 141 -4.83 1.54 14.25
N CYS A 142 -5.03 2.86 14.35
CA CYS A 142 -6.33 3.46 14.59
C CYS A 142 -7.34 3.09 13.50
N GLN A 143 -6.90 3.15 12.23
CA GLN A 143 -7.72 2.83 11.07
C GLN A 143 -8.16 1.36 11.06
N TRP A 144 -7.26 0.43 11.40
CA TRP A 144 -7.59 -0.99 11.48
C TRP A 144 -8.56 -1.27 12.62
N ALA A 145 -8.29 -0.75 13.83
CA ALA A 145 -9.15 -0.95 15.00
C ALA A 145 -10.56 -0.36 14.79
N ALA A 146 -10.64 0.88 14.29
CA ALA A 146 -11.91 1.52 14.00
C ALA A 146 -12.67 0.83 12.85
N GLY A 147 -11.95 0.39 11.80
CA GLY A 147 -12.54 -0.39 10.71
C GLY A 147 -13.08 -1.75 11.16
N PHE A 148 -12.34 -2.46 12.03
CA PHE A 148 -12.77 -3.72 12.63
C PHE A 148 -14.05 -3.53 13.46
N GLY A 149 -14.06 -2.55 14.36
CA GLY A 149 -15.22 -2.24 15.20
C GLY A 149 -16.45 -1.80 14.39
N ALA A 150 -16.28 -0.88 13.45
CA ALA A 150 -17.40 -0.31 12.70
C ALA A 150 -17.94 -1.26 11.61
N PHE A 151 -17.07 -1.94 10.87
CA PHE A 151 -17.48 -2.66 9.65
C PHE A 151 -17.49 -4.19 9.77
N LEU A 152 -16.67 -4.78 10.65
CA LEU A 152 -16.61 -6.25 10.80
C LEU A 152 -17.53 -6.75 11.91
N LEU A 153 -17.56 -6.06 13.05
CA LEU A 153 -18.44 -6.44 14.16
C LEU A 153 -19.91 -6.02 13.92
N PRO A 154 -20.88 -6.79 14.44
CA PRO A 154 -22.29 -6.56 14.17
C PRO A 154 -22.89 -5.36 14.92
N TRP A 155 -22.25 -4.86 15.98
CA TRP A 155 -22.83 -3.90 16.93
C TRP A 155 -23.01 -2.47 16.43
N ALA A 156 -22.19 -1.99 15.48
CA ALA A 156 -22.26 -0.60 15.05
C ALA A 156 -23.58 -0.30 14.31
N PRO A 157 -24.30 0.78 14.61
CA PRO A 157 -25.54 1.12 13.90
C PRO A 157 -25.26 1.58 12.47
N ALA A 158 -26.26 1.46 11.59
CA ALA A 158 -26.11 1.77 10.16
C ALA A 158 -25.70 3.23 9.89
N TRP A 159 -26.24 4.19 10.65
CA TRP A 159 -25.91 5.62 10.51
C TRP A 159 -24.44 5.90 10.81
N LEU A 160 -23.86 5.25 11.83
CA LEU A 160 -22.46 5.42 12.19
C LEU A 160 -21.54 4.85 11.11
N ARG A 161 -21.89 3.68 10.55
CA ARG A 161 -21.17 3.10 9.41
C ARG A 161 -21.24 4.00 8.18
N ALA A 162 -22.39 4.62 7.90
CA ALA A 162 -22.55 5.55 6.79
C ALA A 162 -21.70 6.81 6.96
N LEU A 163 -21.67 7.38 8.18
CA LEU A 163 -20.86 8.55 8.52
C LEU A 163 -19.35 8.25 8.46
N TYR A 164 -18.92 7.09 8.97
CA TYR A 164 -17.51 6.73 9.06
C TYR A 164 -16.91 6.22 7.74
N LYS A 165 -17.70 5.59 6.85
CA LYS A 165 -17.24 5.06 5.55
C LYS A 165 -16.39 6.06 4.73
N PRO A 166 -16.80 7.32 4.49
CA PRO A 166 -15.99 8.27 3.73
C PRO A 166 -14.67 8.61 4.44
N ILE A 167 -14.68 8.75 5.77
CA ILE A 167 -13.49 9.01 6.59
C ILE A 167 -12.52 7.84 6.46
N HIS A 168 -13.02 6.61 6.59
CA HIS A 168 -12.24 5.39 6.43
C HIS A 168 -11.60 5.30 5.04
N VAL A 169 -12.33 5.59 3.97
CA VAL A 169 -11.77 5.55 2.61
C VAL A 169 -10.69 6.62 2.40
N PHE A 170 -10.91 7.85 2.88
CA PHE A 170 -9.95 8.94 2.79
C PHE A 170 -8.65 8.59 3.52
N PHE A 171 -8.72 8.30 4.82
CA PHE A 171 -7.54 7.98 5.62
C PHE A 171 -6.85 6.70 5.13
N GLY A 172 -7.59 5.70 4.65
CA GLY A 172 -6.99 4.51 4.05
C GLY A 172 -6.04 4.85 2.89
N SER A 173 -6.49 5.71 1.98
CA SER A 173 -5.69 6.16 0.82
C SER A 173 -4.52 7.05 1.26
N SER A 174 -4.75 7.97 2.19
CA SER A 174 -3.69 8.86 2.72
C SER A 174 -2.59 8.10 3.45
N ILE A 175 -2.94 7.09 4.27
CA ILE A 175 -1.98 6.24 4.98
C ILE A 175 -1.13 5.43 3.97
N LEU A 176 -1.72 4.96 2.87
CA LEU A 176 -0.97 4.26 1.82
C LEU A 176 0.07 5.18 1.18
N MET A 177 -0.29 6.44 0.89
CA MET A 177 0.66 7.41 0.34
C MET A 177 1.74 7.83 1.35
N LEU A 178 1.40 7.97 2.63
CA LEU A 178 2.37 8.20 3.70
C LEU A 178 3.34 7.03 3.86
N SER A 179 2.86 5.79 3.72
CA SER A 179 3.69 4.58 3.67
C SER A 179 4.69 4.64 2.50
N VAL A 180 4.22 4.93 1.28
CA VAL A 180 5.07 5.09 0.09
C VAL A 180 6.13 6.17 0.31
N ALA A 181 5.73 7.34 0.83
CA ALA A 181 6.66 8.43 1.13
C ALA A 181 7.68 8.05 2.23
N SER A 182 7.25 7.28 3.23
CA SER A 182 8.12 6.75 4.28
C SER A 182 9.13 5.74 3.73
N CYS A 183 8.72 4.84 2.84
CA CYS A 183 9.63 3.90 2.18
C CYS A 183 10.67 4.63 1.32
N VAL A 184 10.25 5.61 0.51
CA VAL A 184 11.17 6.37 -0.36
C VAL A 184 12.16 7.19 0.46
N SER A 185 11.70 7.89 1.50
CA SER A 185 12.58 8.63 2.40
C SER A 185 13.56 7.72 3.15
N GLY A 186 13.11 6.52 3.56
CA GLY A 186 13.97 5.52 4.21
C GLY A 186 15.03 4.93 3.29
N ILE A 187 14.70 4.70 2.01
CA ILE A 187 15.68 4.30 0.98
C ILE A 187 16.74 5.39 0.84
N ASN A 188 16.33 6.65 0.68
CA ASN A 188 17.26 7.78 0.56
C ASN A 188 18.17 7.91 1.79
N GLU A 189 17.59 7.90 2.99
CA GLU A 189 18.35 7.96 4.25
C GLU A 189 19.38 6.83 4.32
N LYS A 190 18.98 5.59 4.00
CA LYS A 190 19.89 4.45 4.01
C LYS A 190 21.01 4.57 2.98
N LEU A 191 20.72 5.05 1.78
CA LEU A 191 21.72 5.25 0.73
C LEU A 191 22.70 6.36 1.13
N PHE A 192 22.24 7.49 1.65
CA PHE A 192 23.11 8.58 2.11
C PHE A 192 24.03 8.16 3.24
N PHE A 193 23.56 7.33 4.18
CA PHE A 193 24.41 6.81 5.26
C PHE A 193 25.41 5.76 4.79
N SER A 194 25.01 4.93 3.83
CA SER A 194 25.80 3.80 3.36
C SER A 194 26.83 4.18 2.30
N LEU A 195 26.51 5.15 1.46
CA LEU A 195 27.25 5.53 0.26
C LEU A 195 27.85 6.94 0.41
N LYS A 196 28.62 7.16 1.47
CA LYS A 196 29.16 8.49 1.82
C LYS A 196 30.64 8.72 1.52
N ASN A 197 31.44 7.66 1.33
CA ASN A 197 32.90 7.76 1.24
C ASN A 197 33.48 7.06 0.00
N GLY A 198 34.64 7.54 -0.47
CA GLY A 198 35.41 6.93 -1.56
C GLY A 198 34.74 7.00 -2.94
N THR A 199 35.02 6.02 -3.79
CA THR A 199 34.42 5.87 -5.13
C THR A 199 32.98 5.38 -5.10
N MET A 200 32.46 4.98 -3.93
CA MET A 200 31.10 4.49 -3.72
C MET A 200 30.16 5.58 -3.19
N GLN A 201 30.51 6.86 -3.39
CA GLN A 201 29.66 7.98 -2.98
C GLN A 201 28.35 8.01 -3.78
N TYR A 202 27.23 8.27 -3.11
CA TYR A 202 25.90 8.30 -3.72
C TYR A 202 25.82 9.25 -4.93
N LYS A 203 26.48 10.42 -4.85
CA LYS A 203 26.52 11.42 -5.94
C LYS A 203 27.19 10.92 -7.23
N LEU A 204 28.04 9.90 -7.13
CA LEU A 204 28.68 9.25 -8.28
C LEU A 204 27.78 8.16 -8.88
N LEU A 205 26.60 7.97 -8.30
CA LEU A 205 25.56 7.04 -8.74
C LEU A 205 26.08 5.61 -8.98
N PRO A 206 26.73 4.97 -7.97
CA PRO A 206 27.20 3.59 -8.09
C PRO A 206 26.02 2.64 -8.36
N ALA A 207 26.31 1.42 -8.83
CA ALA A 207 25.28 0.44 -9.21
C ALA A 207 24.21 0.21 -8.12
N GLU A 208 24.61 0.21 -6.85
CA GLU A 208 23.68 0.12 -5.73
C GLU A 208 22.69 1.29 -5.68
N ALA A 209 23.16 2.51 -5.87
CA ALA A 209 22.33 3.71 -5.85
C ALA A 209 21.31 3.66 -7.00
N VAL A 210 21.74 3.28 -8.21
CA VAL A 210 20.84 3.07 -9.36
C VAL A 210 19.76 2.03 -9.03
N PHE A 211 20.17 0.89 -8.46
CA PHE A 211 19.26 -0.20 -8.14
C PHE A 211 18.21 0.20 -7.09
N ALA A 212 18.65 0.80 -5.98
CA ALA A 212 17.77 1.23 -4.90
C ALA A 212 16.89 2.43 -5.29
N ASN A 213 17.39 3.36 -6.13
CA ASN A 213 16.56 4.44 -6.70
C ASN A 213 15.49 3.89 -7.63
N THR A 214 15.83 2.88 -8.43
CA THR A 214 14.85 2.19 -9.30
C THR A 214 13.77 1.52 -8.46
N LEU A 215 14.12 0.84 -7.37
CA LEU A 215 13.17 0.32 -6.39
C LEU A 215 12.25 1.43 -5.84
N GLY A 216 12.81 2.58 -5.44
CA GLY A 216 12.05 3.73 -4.96
C GLY A 216 11.02 4.24 -5.97
N LEU A 217 11.42 4.35 -7.25
CA LEU A 217 10.51 4.72 -8.34
C LEU A 217 9.39 3.70 -8.55
N LEU A 218 9.72 2.40 -8.51
CA LEU A 218 8.72 1.33 -8.65
C LEU A 218 7.71 1.34 -7.50
N ILE A 219 8.14 1.62 -6.26
CA ILE A 219 7.26 1.78 -5.10
C ILE A 219 6.30 2.97 -5.31
N ILE A 220 6.79 4.10 -5.83
CA ILE A 220 5.95 5.27 -6.15
C ILE A 220 4.92 4.90 -7.22
N ILE A 221 5.36 4.29 -8.33
CA ILE A 221 4.47 3.86 -9.42
C ILE A 221 3.40 2.91 -8.89
N PHE A 222 3.79 1.91 -8.10
CA PHE A 222 2.86 0.97 -7.46
C PHE A 222 1.81 1.70 -6.62
N GLY A 223 2.24 2.60 -5.72
CA GLY A 223 1.33 3.38 -4.87
C GLY A 223 0.34 4.23 -5.66
N VAL A 224 0.83 4.95 -6.67
CA VAL A 224 0.00 5.77 -7.55
C VAL A 224 -1.02 4.92 -8.31
N LEU A 225 -0.62 3.76 -8.82
CA LEU A 225 -1.52 2.83 -9.51
C LEU A 225 -2.61 2.27 -8.58
N VAL A 226 -2.28 1.94 -7.33
CA VAL A 226 -3.29 1.52 -6.33
C VAL A 226 -4.30 2.65 -6.10
N VAL A 227 -3.85 3.88 -5.87
CA VAL A 227 -4.74 5.03 -5.65
C VAL A 227 -5.58 5.34 -6.89
N ALA A 228 -5.00 5.26 -8.09
CA ALA A 228 -5.72 5.43 -9.34
C ALA A 228 -6.84 4.38 -9.50
N ALA A 229 -6.57 3.12 -9.13
CA ALA A 229 -7.56 2.06 -9.13
C ALA A 229 -8.67 2.27 -8.09
N LEU A 230 -8.34 2.81 -6.92
CA LEU A 230 -9.33 3.21 -5.92
C LEU A 230 -10.20 4.39 -6.39
N ALA A 231 -9.62 5.32 -7.14
CA ALA A 231 -10.31 6.48 -7.69
C ALA A 231 -11.21 6.13 -8.89
N ARG A 232 -10.95 5.02 -9.60
CA ARG A 232 -11.71 4.64 -10.80
C ARG A 232 -13.16 4.25 -10.45
N PRO A 233 -14.18 5.02 -10.89
CA PRO A 233 -15.58 4.76 -10.53
C PRO A 233 -16.10 3.43 -11.09
N SER A 234 -15.68 3.06 -12.30
CA SER A 234 -16.12 1.83 -12.98
C SER A 234 -15.68 0.54 -12.28
N TRP A 235 -14.72 0.61 -11.34
CA TRP A 235 -14.26 -0.53 -10.54
C TRP A 235 -14.81 -0.53 -9.12
N LYS A 236 -15.63 0.46 -8.75
CA LYS A 236 -16.26 0.50 -7.43
C LYS A 236 -17.32 -0.58 -7.35
N ARG A 237 -17.26 -1.43 -6.31
CA ARG A 237 -18.35 -2.36 -6.00
C ARG A 237 -19.68 -1.58 -5.92
N PRO A 238 -20.72 -1.98 -6.67
CA PRO A 238 -22.04 -1.37 -6.58
C PRO A 238 -22.58 -1.44 -5.14
N ASP A 239 -23.16 -0.34 -4.67
CA ASP A 239 -23.91 -0.38 -3.41
C ASP A 239 -25.17 -1.24 -3.64
N SER A 240 -25.43 -2.18 -2.74
CA SER A 240 -26.49 -3.18 -2.90
C SER A 240 -27.91 -2.64 -2.68
N ASP A 241 -28.11 -1.31 -2.75
CA ASP A 241 -29.41 -0.64 -2.71
C ASP A 241 -29.32 0.73 -3.41
N SER A 242 -29.50 0.76 -4.74
CA SER A 242 -29.99 1.96 -5.42
C SER A 242 -31.43 1.70 -5.92
N PRO A 243 -32.41 2.57 -5.58
CA PRO A 243 -33.78 2.47 -6.08
C PRO A 243 -33.87 2.37 -7.61
N ASP A 244 -32.92 2.97 -8.34
CA ASP A 244 -32.83 2.90 -9.81
C ASP A 244 -32.71 1.48 -10.37
N SER A 245 -32.08 0.56 -9.63
CA SER A 245 -31.92 -0.83 -10.09
C SER A 245 -33.18 -1.69 -9.94
N ARG A 246 -34.11 -1.28 -9.06
CA ARG A 246 -35.42 -1.94 -8.91
C ARG A 246 -36.44 -1.39 -9.91
N GLN A 247 -36.35 -0.10 -10.25
CA GLN A 247 -37.28 0.53 -11.19
C GLN A 247 -37.13 0.00 -12.63
N VAL A 248 -35.89 -0.28 -13.08
CA VAL A 248 -35.64 -0.82 -14.43
C VAL A 248 -36.14 -2.28 -14.58
N ARG A 249 -36.13 -3.08 -13.51
CA ARG A 249 -36.70 -4.44 -13.53
C ARG A 249 -38.23 -4.46 -13.41
N GLY A 250 -38.82 -3.48 -12.73
CA GLY A 250 -40.28 -3.33 -12.66
C GLY A 250 -40.91 -2.79 -13.95
N ALA A 251 -40.19 -1.97 -14.71
CA ALA A 251 -40.70 -1.33 -15.93
C ALA A 251 -40.59 -2.19 -17.21
N LEU A 252 -39.83 -3.28 -17.18
CA LEU A 252 -39.65 -4.20 -18.32
C LEU A 252 -40.30 -5.58 -18.09
N GLY A 253 -41.02 -5.74 -16.98
CA GLY A 253 -41.67 -7.00 -16.58
C GLY A 253 -43.16 -6.86 -16.23
N GLY A 254 -43.81 -5.79 -16.70
CA GLY A 254 -45.25 -5.56 -16.60
C GLY A 254 -45.85 -5.41 -17.99
#